data_AF-A0A935K7B4-F1
#
_entry.id   AF-A0A935K7B4-F1
#
_cell.length_a   1.000
_cell.length_b   1.000
_cell.length_c   1.000
_cell.angle_alpha   90.00
_cell.angle_beta   90.00
_cell.angle_gamma   90.00
#
_symmetry.space_group_name_H-M   'P 1'
#
loop_
_entity.id
_entity.type
_entity.pdbx_description
1 polymer ?
#
loop_
_entity_poly.entity_id
_entity_poly.type
_entity_poly.pdbx_seq_one_letter_code
_entity_poly.pdbx_strand_id
1 'polypeptide(L)'
;MYFGPAINYEHADLYTDYAGVIGFNMQFRDGWGYEINADFGKSKDEDIIYDSYSVNLSSWFNLSQNWNANAWGGYQNTYNFDRDYLASFSWFGFSAEWKAFDILEIGTSYDMFIEGDPDGNIEDITYNARPFFSLTPINNLNFRVYVDNVFVRSTDRMERIIGGFLFSWNFLPKSWIYLALNEFRDRSDEYDSNNNLLPNRMHTTNRAAVFKIKYLYYF
;
A
#
# COMPACT_ATOMS: atom_id res chain seq x y z
N MET A 1 5.10 19.92 18.03
CA MET A 1 5.93 20.46 16.94
C MET A 1 7.38 20.18 17.27
N TYR A 2 8.14 19.70 16.30
CA TYR A 2 9.58 19.46 16.41
C TYR A 2 10.27 20.00 15.17
N PHE A 3 11.54 20.38 15.34
CA PHE A 3 12.40 20.78 14.24
C PHE A 3 13.84 20.38 14.56
N GLY A 4 14.64 20.09 13.55
CA GLY A 4 16.04 19.75 13.76
C GLY A 4 16.78 19.48 12.46
N PRO A 5 18.11 19.47 12.49
CA PRO A 5 18.90 18.99 11.37
C PRO A 5 18.80 17.46 11.26
N ALA A 6 18.86 16.96 10.04
CA ALA A 6 19.05 15.56 9.70
C ALA A 6 20.30 15.42 8.82
N ILE A 7 21.06 14.36 9.07
CA ILE A 7 22.22 13.98 8.26
C ILE A 7 22.10 12.50 7.93
N ASN A 8 22.35 12.14 6.68
CA ASN A 8 22.37 10.75 6.22
C ASN A 8 23.65 10.54 5.40
N TYR A 9 24.40 9.47 5.67
CA TYR A 9 25.59 9.15 4.89
C TYR A 9 25.35 7.88 4.11
N GLU A 10 25.38 7.99 2.79
CA GLU A 10 25.18 6.86 1.88
C GLU A 10 26.51 6.46 1.27
N HIS A 11 26.92 5.21 1.53
CA HIS A 11 28.19 4.69 1.04
C HIS A 11 28.19 4.50 -0.49
N ALA A 12 27.02 4.24 -1.07
CA ALA A 12 26.85 4.09 -2.52
C ALA A 12 27.27 5.38 -3.26
N ASP A 13 26.83 6.54 -2.76
CA ASP A 13 27.06 7.84 -3.40
C ASP A 13 28.31 8.57 -2.88
N LEU A 14 28.96 8.02 -1.85
CA LEU A 14 30.07 8.64 -1.11
C LEU A 14 29.74 10.08 -0.68
N TYR A 15 28.49 10.30 -0.26
CA TYR A 15 27.94 11.61 0.03
C TYR A 15 27.21 11.63 1.38
N THR A 16 27.21 12.79 2.03
CA THR A 16 26.44 13.04 3.25
C THR A 16 25.32 14.01 2.92
N ASP A 17 24.09 13.51 2.88
CA ASP A 17 22.90 14.33 2.78
C ASP A 17 22.74 15.14 4.05
N TYR A 18 22.29 16.38 3.88
CA TYR A 18 21.96 17.27 4.99
C TYR A 18 20.62 17.92 4.71
N ALA A 19 19.72 17.83 5.69
CA ALA A 19 18.38 18.37 5.61
C ALA A 19 17.96 19.06 6.90
N GLY A 20 17.03 20.01 6.79
CA GLY A 20 16.22 20.46 7.92
C GLY A 20 14.92 19.68 7.94
N VAL A 21 14.51 19.22 9.11
CA VAL A 21 13.24 18.53 9.32
C VAL A 21 12.34 19.40 10.19
N ILE A 22 11.07 19.51 9.82
CA ILE A 22 10.02 20.18 10.58
C ILE A 22 8.84 19.21 10.66
N GLY A 23 8.33 18.97 11.86
CA GLY A 23 7.19 18.10 12.08
C GLY A 23 6.16 18.68 13.03
N PHE A 24 4.91 18.39 12.74
CA PHE A 24 3.76 18.76 13.54
C PHE A 24 2.85 17.55 13.72
N ASN A 25 2.74 17.09 14.96
CA ASN A 25 1.84 16.01 15.36
C ASN A 25 0.76 16.58 16.29
N MET A 26 -0.49 16.17 16.06
CA MET A 26 -1.64 16.53 16.86
C MET A 26 -2.52 15.30 17.12
N GLN A 27 -2.85 15.06 18.39
CA GLN A 27 -3.78 14.02 18.81
C GLN A 27 -4.98 14.66 19.50
N PHE A 28 -6.17 14.41 18.98
CA PHE A 28 -7.42 14.85 19.60
C PHE A 28 -7.96 13.78 20.56
N ARG A 29 -8.74 14.23 21.54
CA ARG A 29 -9.40 13.34 22.51
C ARG A 29 -10.46 12.45 21.86
N ASP A 30 -11.02 12.90 20.75
CA ASP A 30 -12.09 12.21 20.02
C ASP A 30 -11.57 11.10 19.09
N GLY A 31 -10.36 10.58 19.36
CA GLY A 31 -9.81 9.40 18.69
C GLY A 31 -9.18 9.64 17.31
N TRP A 32 -9.18 10.88 16.81
CA TRP A 32 -8.49 11.24 15.57
C TRP A 32 -7.24 12.07 15.82
N GLY A 33 -6.35 12.09 14.83
CA GLY A 33 -5.11 12.85 14.87
C GLY A 33 -4.42 12.85 13.53
N TYR A 34 -3.36 13.63 13.44
CA TYR A 34 -2.53 13.69 12.25
C TYR A 34 -1.10 14.12 12.57
N GLU A 35 -0.22 13.81 11.63
CA GLU A 35 1.16 14.22 11.60
C GLU A 35 1.50 14.76 10.22
N ILE A 36 2.13 15.92 10.19
CA ILE A 36 2.71 16.50 8.99
C ILE A 36 4.21 16.62 9.22
N ASN A 37 5.00 16.08 8.31
CA ASN A 37 6.44 16.20 8.27
C ASN A 37 6.85 16.88 6.99
N ALA A 38 7.87 17.74 7.07
CA ALA A 38 8.55 18.26 5.91
C ALA A 38 10.05 18.18 6.14
N ASP A 39 10.77 17.78 5.11
CA ASP A 39 12.21 17.86 5.06
C ASP A 39 12.65 18.64 3.82
N PHE A 40 13.77 19.34 3.94
CA PHE A 40 14.36 20.11 2.86
C PHE A 40 15.87 20.10 3.02
N GLY A 41 16.60 19.80 1.96
CA GLY A 41 18.03 19.56 2.04
C GLY A 41 18.70 19.33 0.70
N LYS A 42 19.96 18.93 0.76
CA LYS A 42 20.70 18.43 -0.40
C LYS A 42 20.83 16.92 -0.30
N SER A 43 20.55 16.26 -1.41
CA SER A 43 20.75 14.82 -1.60
C SER A 43 21.63 14.58 -2.81
N LYS A 44 22.21 13.39 -2.90
CA LYS A 44 22.95 12.93 -4.08
C LYS A 44 22.54 11.50 -4.42
N ASP A 45 22.10 11.29 -5.67
CA ASP A 45 21.83 9.98 -6.25
C ASP A 45 22.47 9.91 -7.65
N GLU A 46 23.10 8.78 -8.01
CA GLU A 46 23.68 8.55 -9.36
C GLU A 46 24.56 9.71 -9.86
N ASP A 47 25.44 10.22 -8.98
CA ASP A 47 26.30 11.37 -9.24
C ASP A 47 25.60 12.73 -9.47
N ILE A 48 24.29 12.80 -9.27
CA ILE A 48 23.48 14.01 -9.38
C ILE A 48 23.18 14.56 -7.99
N ILE A 49 23.67 15.77 -7.70
CA ILE A 49 23.38 16.50 -6.47
C ILE A 49 22.18 17.43 -6.72
N TYR A 50 21.16 17.36 -5.87
CA TYR A 50 19.92 18.12 -6.05
C TYR A 50 19.33 18.64 -4.75
N ASP A 51 18.42 19.61 -4.87
CA ASP A 51 17.58 20.07 -3.77
C ASP A 51 16.46 19.05 -3.55
N SER A 52 16.59 18.29 -2.47
CA SER A 52 15.56 17.36 -2.02
C SER A 52 14.62 18.08 -1.07
N TYR A 53 13.32 17.90 -1.30
CA TYR A 53 12.31 18.35 -0.37
C TYR A 53 11.16 17.36 -0.38
N SER A 54 10.64 17.07 0.80
CA SER A 54 9.50 16.19 0.99
C SER A 54 8.49 16.83 1.94
N VAL A 55 7.21 16.56 1.70
CA VAL A 55 6.12 16.81 2.64
C VAL A 55 5.33 15.53 2.75
N ASN A 56 5.13 15.05 3.97
CA ASN A 56 4.39 13.84 4.29
C ASN A 56 3.26 14.20 5.27
N LEU A 57 2.07 13.69 4.98
CA LEU A 57 0.89 13.71 5.84
C LEU A 57 0.54 12.27 6.21
N SER A 58 0.27 12.05 7.49
CA SER A 58 -0.38 10.85 7.99
C SER A 58 -1.51 11.26 8.93
N SER A 59 -2.67 10.63 8.82
CA SER A 59 -3.83 10.91 9.64
C SER A 59 -4.55 9.62 10.01
N TRP A 60 -5.12 9.58 11.21
CA TRP A 60 -5.85 8.43 11.75
C TRP A 60 -7.16 8.89 12.38
N PHE A 61 -8.19 8.07 12.23
CA PHE A 61 -9.57 8.35 12.60
C PHE A 61 -10.16 7.16 13.34
N ASN A 62 -9.86 7.03 14.63
CA ASN A 62 -10.46 6.01 15.51
C ASN A 62 -11.71 6.58 16.19
N LEU A 63 -12.69 7.02 15.39
CA LEU A 63 -13.84 7.80 15.88
C LEU A 63 -14.83 6.95 16.69
N SER A 64 -14.89 5.64 16.47
CA SER A 64 -15.76 4.72 17.20
C SER A 64 -15.23 3.29 17.18
N GLN A 65 -15.86 2.38 17.93
CA GLN A 65 -15.58 0.94 17.84
C GLN A 65 -16.02 0.31 16.51
N ASN A 66 -16.84 1.01 15.72
CA ASN A 66 -17.40 0.49 14.48
C ASN A 66 -16.72 1.05 13.22
N TRP A 67 -15.99 2.16 13.34
CA TRP A 67 -15.38 2.85 12.21
C TRP A 67 -13.95 3.22 12.55
N ASN A 68 -13.04 2.78 11.69
CA ASN A 68 -11.65 3.22 11.69
C ASN A 68 -11.27 3.64 10.28
N ALA A 69 -10.51 4.72 10.15
CA ALA A 69 -9.92 5.10 8.89
C ALA A 69 -8.55 5.73 9.12
N ASN A 70 -7.73 5.73 8.09
CA ASN A 70 -6.52 6.52 8.02
C ASN A 70 -6.35 7.04 6.60
N ALA A 71 -5.73 8.21 6.47
CA ALA A 71 -5.37 8.77 5.19
C ALA A 71 -3.94 9.30 5.28
N TRP A 72 -3.17 9.06 4.25
CA TRP A 72 -1.79 9.50 4.15
C TRP A 72 -1.53 10.03 2.76
N GLY A 73 -0.46 10.79 2.64
CA GLY A 73 -0.03 11.26 1.35
C GLY A 73 1.21 12.10 1.48
N GLY A 74 1.73 12.50 0.36
CA GLY A 74 2.89 13.36 0.34
C GLY A 74 3.31 13.72 -1.06
N TYR A 75 4.31 14.56 -1.07
CA TYR A 75 4.95 15.09 -2.25
C TYR A 75 6.45 15.12 -1.96
N GLN A 76 7.26 14.74 -2.92
CA GLN A 76 8.71 14.93 -2.85
C GLN A 76 9.30 15.24 -4.22
N ASN A 77 10.45 15.89 -4.23
CA ASN A 77 11.33 15.97 -5.39
C ASN A 77 12.52 15.05 -5.16
N THR A 78 12.63 14.00 -5.97
CA THR A 78 13.63 12.96 -5.80
C THR A 78 14.11 12.44 -7.15
N TYR A 79 15.17 11.63 -7.13
CA TYR A 79 15.66 10.94 -8.30
C TYR A 79 14.85 9.68 -8.60
N ASN A 80 14.38 9.54 -9.85
CA ASN A 80 13.67 8.38 -10.33
C ASN A 80 14.66 7.38 -10.97
N PHE A 81 14.99 6.33 -10.23
CA PHE A 81 15.96 5.32 -10.67
C PHE A 81 15.50 4.48 -11.88
N ASP A 82 14.18 4.31 -12.09
CA ASP A 82 13.67 3.55 -13.24
C ASP A 82 13.74 4.38 -14.53
N ARG A 83 13.61 5.70 -14.40
CA ARG A 83 13.52 6.64 -15.54
C ARG A 83 14.77 7.50 -15.75
N ASP A 84 15.75 7.42 -14.84
CA ASP A 84 17.05 8.11 -14.91
C ASP A 84 16.93 9.64 -14.99
N TYR A 85 16.07 10.23 -14.15
CA TYR A 85 15.96 11.68 -14.02
C TYR A 85 15.38 12.14 -12.67
N LEU A 86 15.61 13.41 -12.33
CA LEU A 86 14.96 14.09 -11.22
C LEU A 86 13.54 14.48 -11.59
N ALA A 87 12.58 14.16 -10.74
CA ALA A 87 11.20 14.59 -10.92
C ALA A 87 10.44 14.68 -9.60
N SER A 88 9.26 15.30 -9.68
CA SER A 88 8.30 15.25 -8.59
C SER A 88 7.70 13.84 -8.47
N PHE A 89 7.50 13.39 -7.24
CA PHE A 89 6.78 12.18 -6.92
C PHE A 89 5.76 12.50 -5.84
N SER A 90 4.52 12.10 -6.02
CA SER A 90 3.47 12.24 -5.01
C SER A 90 2.79 10.92 -4.75
N TRP A 91 2.29 10.76 -3.54
CA TRP A 91 1.47 9.62 -3.19
C TRP A 91 0.28 10.07 -2.36
N PHE A 92 -0.80 9.31 -2.46
CA PHE A 92 -1.98 9.48 -1.65
C PHE A 92 -2.56 8.11 -1.37
N GLY A 93 -2.87 7.83 -0.11
CA GLY A 93 -3.54 6.60 0.25
C GLY A 93 -4.56 6.81 1.36
N PHE A 94 -5.52 5.91 1.42
CA PHE A 94 -6.42 5.83 2.54
C PHE A 94 -6.80 4.38 2.80
N SER A 95 -7.14 4.08 4.04
CA SER A 95 -7.88 2.87 4.36
C SER A 95 -9.05 3.21 5.26
N ALA A 96 -10.14 2.46 5.11
CA ALA A 96 -11.33 2.62 5.90
C ALA A 96 -11.95 1.25 6.15
N GLU A 97 -12.35 1.03 7.40
CA GLU A 97 -12.99 -0.18 7.86
C GLU A 97 -14.26 0.19 8.63
N TRP A 98 -15.33 -0.53 8.35
CA TRP A 98 -16.64 -0.33 8.96
C TRP A 98 -17.26 -1.66 9.34
N LYS A 99 -17.51 -1.82 10.64
CA LYS A 99 -18.38 -2.86 11.18
C LYS A 99 -19.85 -2.52 10.92
N ALA A 100 -20.33 -2.88 9.72
CA ALA A 100 -21.69 -2.63 9.25
C ALA A 100 -22.74 -3.38 10.10
N PHE A 101 -22.41 -4.59 10.56
CA PHE A 101 -23.20 -5.38 11.51
C PHE A 101 -22.28 -6.10 12.49
N ASP A 102 -22.83 -6.66 13.57
CA ASP A 102 -22.03 -7.41 14.55
C ASP A 102 -21.22 -8.56 13.94
N ILE A 103 -21.75 -9.14 12.86
CA ILE A 103 -21.15 -10.23 12.11
C ILE A 103 -20.45 -9.79 10.82
N LEU A 104 -20.60 -8.53 10.37
CA LEU A 104 -20.12 -8.09 9.06
C LEU A 104 -19.29 -6.82 9.18
N GLU A 105 -18.07 -6.90 8.67
CA GLU A 105 -17.18 -5.78 8.45
C GLU A 105 -16.92 -5.62 6.96
N ILE A 106 -16.93 -4.39 6.48
CA ILE A 106 -16.53 -4.03 5.13
C ILE A 106 -15.40 -3.02 5.22
N GLY A 107 -14.52 -3.02 4.23
CA GLY A 107 -13.47 -2.04 4.20
C GLY A 107 -12.77 -1.98 2.87
N THR A 108 -11.84 -1.05 2.76
CA THR A 108 -10.99 -0.90 1.60
C THR A 108 -9.69 -0.23 2.00
N SER A 109 -8.62 -0.53 1.27
CA SER A 109 -7.49 0.36 1.14
C SER A 109 -7.41 0.90 -0.28
N TYR A 110 -6.73 2.03 -0.43
CA TYR A 110 -6.44 2.68 -1.69
C TYR A 110 -5.08 3.33 -1.59
N ASP A 111 -4.26 3.17 -2.62
CA ASP A 111 -2.97 3.82 -2.76
C ASP A 111 -2.85 4.35 -4.18
N MET A 112 -2.40 5.58 -4.34
CA MET A 112 -2.11 6.23 -5.61
C MET A 112 -0.70 6.78 -5.56
N PHE A 113 0.03 6.55 -6.64
CA PHE A 113 1.37 7.06 -6.90
C PHE A 113 1.30 7.89 -8.19
N ILE A 114 1.80 9.12 -8.11
CA ILE A 114 1.82 10.08 -9.21
C ILE A 114 3.28 10.42 -9.47
N GLU A 115 3.76 10.03 -10.64
CA GLU A 115 5.11 10.31 -11.11
C GLU A 115 5.06 11.54 -12.03
N GLY A 116 5.93 12.52 -11.78
CA GLY A 116 6.14 13.65 -12.67
C GLY A 116 7.26 13.41 -13.67
N ASP A 117 7.35 14.29 -14.66
CA ASP A 117 8.46 14.40 -15.59
C ASP A 117 9.34 15.64 -15.28
N PRO A 118 10.53 15.77 -15.90
CA PRO A 118 11.39 16.95 -15.72
C PRO A 118 10.80 18.28 -16.23
N ASP A 119 9.79 18.23 -17.11
CA ASP A 119 9.09 19.39 -17.65
C ASP A 119 7.95 19.88 -16.72
N GLY A 120 7.69 19.15 -15.63
CA GLY A 120 6.66 19.45 -14.64
C GLY A 120 5.26 18.93 -14.99
N ASN A 121 5.13 18.06 -15.99
CA ASN A 121 3.89 17.34 -16.25
C ASN A 121 3.84 16.03 -15.45
N ILE A 122 2.69 15.34 -15.53
CA ILE A 122 2.53 14.00 -14.95
C ILE A 122 2.98 12.97 -15.99
N GLU A 123 3.99 12.21 -15.65
CA GLU A 123 4.54 11.09 -16.42
C GLU A 123 3.57 9.90 -16.38
N ASP A 124 3.21 9.43 -15.17
CA ASP A 124 2.26 8.33 -15.00
C ASP A 124 1.51 8.42 -13.65
N ILE A 125 0.42 7.68 -13.56
CA ILE A 125 -0.33 7.48 -12.32
C ILE A 125 -0.63 5.99 -12.17
N THR A 126 -0.15 5.40 -11.08
CA THR A 126 -0.50 4.04 -10.69
C THR A 126 -1.38 4.09 -9.46
N TYR A 127 -2.49 3.36 -9.46
CA TYR A 127 -3.27 3.20 -8.24
C TYR A 127 -3.66 1.77 -7.96
N ASN A 128 -3.72 1.46 -6.67
CA ASN A 128 -4.19 0.22 -6.11
C ASN A 128 -5.46 0.43 -5.29
N ALA A 129 -6.39 -0.51 -5.33
CA ALA A 129 -7.48 -0.58 -4.37
C ALA A 129 -7.64 -2.01 -3.86
N ARG A 130 -7.98 -2.16 -2.58
CA ARG A 130 -8.25 -3.47 -1.96
C ARG A 130 -9.55 -3.47 -1.16
N PRO A 131 -10.73 -3.40 -1.81
CA PRO A 131 -11.99 -3.62 -1.14
C PRO A 131 -12.09 -5.05 -0.58
N PHE A 132 -12.74 -5.18 0.57
CA PHE A 132 -13.01 -6.45 1.21
C PHE A 132 -14.32 -6.45 1.99
N PHE A 133 -14.82 -7.65 2.27
CA PHE A 133 -15.77 -7.87 3.35
C PHE A 133 -15.31 -9.06 4.20
N SER A 134 -15.69 -9.04 5.47
CA SER A 134 -15.31 -10.00 6.49
C SER A 134 -16.54 -10.37 7.31
N LEU A 135 -16.93 -11.65 7.28
CA LEU A 135 -18.11 -12.19 7.92
C LEU A 135 -17.70 -13.12 9.07
N THR A 136 -18.17 -12.81 10.28
CA THR A 136 -17.95 -13.58 11.50
C THR A 136 -19.29 -14.01 12.11
N PRO A 137 -19.96 -15.05 11.57
CA PRO A 137 -21.35 -15.35 11.92
C PRO A 137 -21.51 -16.01 13.30
N ILE A 138 -20.47 -16.72 13.76
CA ILE A 138 -20.41 -17.32 15.09
C ILE A 138 -19.02 -17.08 15.69
N ASN A 139 -18.91 -17.16 17.02
CA ASN A 139 -17.69 -16.83 17.75
C ASN A 139 -16.44 -17.46 17.14
N ASN A 140 -15.53 -16.58 16.71
CA ASN A 140 -14.22 -16.88 16.15
C ASN A 140 -14.17 -17.69 14.84
N LEU A 141 -15.30 -17.82 14.13
CA LEU A 141 -15.36 -18.31 12.75
C LEU A 141 -15.40 -17.10 11.82
N ASN A 142 -14.40 -16.92 10.97
CA ASN A 142 -14.30 -15.77 10.07
C ASN A 142 -14.10 -16.20 8.60
N PHE A 143 -14.83 -15.53 7.72
CA PHE A 143 -14.69 -15.60 6.27
C PHE A 143 -14.37 -14.20 5.76
N ARG A 144 -13.27 -14.03 5.03
CA ARG A 144 -12.94 -12.74 4.40
C ARG A 144 -12.74 -12.94 2.91
N VAL A 145 -13.36 -12.08 2.12
CA VAL A 145 -13.13 -11.99 0.67
C VAL A 145 -12.57 -10.62 0.39
N TYR A 146 -11.53 -10.56 -0.45
CA TYR A 146 -10.99 -9.31 -0.93
C TYR A 146 -10.68 -9.38 -2.41
N VAL A 147 -10.67 -8.22 -3.05
CA VAL A 147 -10.15 -8.03 -4.40
C VAL A 147 -9.11 -6.94 -4.31
N ASP A 148 -7.90 -7.23 -4.74
CA ASP A 148 -6.84 -6.25 -4.94
C ASP A 148 -6.74 -5.95 -6.43
N ASN A 149 -6.71 -4.69 -6.83
CA ASN A 149 -6.56 -4.31 -8.23
C ASN A 149 -5.49 -3.24 -8.40
N VAL A 150 -4.75 -3.28 -9.51
CA VAL A 150 -3.80 -2.24 -9.91
C VAL A 150 -4.24 -1.69 -11.27
N PHE A 151 -4.31 -0.38 -11.38
CA PHE A 151 -4.55 0.35 -12.62
C PHE A 151 -3.38 1.28 -12.89
N VAL A 152 -3.02 1.40 -14.16
CA VAL A 152 -1.95 2.28 -14.63
C VAL A 152 -2.52 3.21 -15.70
N ARG A 153 -2.27 4.52 -15.55
CA ARG A 153 -2.82 5.55 -16.44
C ARG A 153 -2.20 5.48 -17.83
N SER A 154 -0.90 5.27 -17.96
CA SER A 154 -0.21 5.19 -19.25
C SER A 154 -0.76 4.11 -20.18
N THR A 155 -1.26 2.99 -19.62
CA THR A 155 -1.90 1.92 -20.38
C THR A 155 -3.43 2.03 -20.46
N ASP A 156 -4.03 2.93 -19.67
CA ASP A 156 -5.48 3.10 -19.48
C ASP A 156 -6.21 1.79 -19.11
N ARG A 157 -5.56 0.94 -18.31
CA ARG A 157 -6.02 -0.42 -18.03
C ARG A 157 -5.77 -0.84 -16.59
N MET A 158 -6.62 -1.77 -16.13
CA MET A 158 -6.28 -2.60 -14.96
C MET A 158 -5.21 -3.62 -15.36
N GLU A 159 -4.02 -3.49 -14.78
CA GLU A 159 -2.85 -4.33 -15.05
C GLU A 159 -2.82 -5.60 -14.21
N ARG A 160 -3.37 -5.56 -13.00
CA ARG A 160 -3.38 -6.70 -12.09
C ARG A 160 -4.67 -6.76 -11.29
N ILE A 161 -5.17 -7.97 -11.06
CA ILE A 161 -6.25 -8.27 -10.10
C ILE A 161 -5.87 -9.51 -9.29
N ILE A 162 -6.01 -9.45 -7.97
CA ILE A 162 -5.86 -10.59 -7.08
C ILE A 162 -7.17 -10.79 -6.33
N GLY A 163 -7.82 -11.93 -6.55
CA GLY A 163 -9.00 -12.33 -5.79
C GLY A 163 -8.59 -13.26 -4.65
N GLY A 164 -8.93 -12.89 -3.42
CA GLY A 164 -8.56 -13.65 -2.23
C GLY A 164 -9.77 -14.08 -1.40
N PHE A 165 -9.73 -15.33 -0.92
CA PHE A 165 -10.65 -15.87 0.06
C PHE A 165 -9.87 -16.41 1.25
N LEU A 166 -10.23 -15.97 2.45
CA LEU A 166 -9.64 -16.37 3.70
C LEU A 166 -10.72 -16.97 4.59
N PHE A 167 -10.43 -18.13 5.15
CA PHE A 167 -11.21 -18.78 6.18
C PHE A 167 -10.33 -18.98 7.40
N SER A 168 -10.86 -18.63 8.57
CA SER A 168 -10.22 -18.95 9.84
C SER A 168 -11.24 -19.35 10.89
N TRP A 169 -10.88 -20.32 11.73
CA TRP A 169 -11.70 -20.74 12.84
C TRP A 169 -10.87 -21.05 14.08
N ASN A 170 -11.03 -20.26 15.14
CA ASN A 170 -10.52 -20.62 16.46
C ASN A 170 -11.57 -21.42 17.23
N PHE A 171 -11.45 -22.74 17.17
CA PHE A 171 -12.41 -23.66 17.80
C PHE A 171 -12.09 -23.99 19.26
N LEU A 172 -10.83 -23.80 19.70
CA LEU A 172 -10.39 -23.96 21.09
C LEU A 172 -9.25 -22.97 21.40
N PRO A 173 -8.95 -22.70 22.69
CA PRO A 173 -7.79 -21.87 23.06
C PRO A 173 -6.52 -22.34 22.37
N LYS A 174 -5.88 -21.43 21.61
CA LYS A 174 -4.65 -21.68 20.84
C LYS A 174 -4.75 -22.75 19.72
N SER A 175 -5.95 -23.22 19.37
CA SER A 175 -6.21 -24.16 18.27
C SER A 175 -7.02 -23.52 17.15
N TRP A 176 -6.56 -23.70 15.91
CA TRP A 176 -7.05 -22.98 14.75
C TRP A 176 -7.09 -23.83 13.49
N ILE A 177 -8.06 -23.57 12.62
CA ILE A 177 -8.04 -23.98 11.22
C ILE A 177 -7.93 -22.71 10.37
N TYR A 178 -7.05 -22.73 9.39
CA TYR A 178 -6.88 -21.65 8.40
C TYR A 178 -6.90 -22.23 6.99
N LEU A 179 -7.59 -21.55 6.09
CA LEU A 179 -7.54 -21.79 4.66
C LEU A 179 -7.45 -20.44 3.96
N ALA A 180 -6.47 -20.29 3.06
CA ALA A 180 -6.34 -19.13 2.20
C ALA A 180 -6.29 -19.59 0.74
N LEU A 181 -7.09 -18.96 -0.11
CA LEU A 181 -7.12 -19.18 -1.55
C LEU A 181 -6.89 -17.84 -2.24
N ASN A 182 -5.98 -17.79 -3.20
CA ASN A 182 -5.68 -16.60 -3.97
C ASN A 182 -5.57 -16.94 -5.45
N GLU A 183 -6.21 -16.15 -6.29
CA GLU A 183 -6.03 -16.18 -7.73
C GLU A 183 -5.42 -14.86 -8.18
N PHE A 184 -4.31 -14.96 -8.92
CA PHE A 184 -3.57 -13.83 -9.47
C PHE A 184 -3.88 -13.75 -10.96
N ARG A 185 -4.28 -12.56 -11.40
CA ARG A 185 -4.48 -12.24 -12.80
C ARG A 185 -3.70 -10.98 -13.14
N ASP A 186 -3.04 -10.99 -14.28
CA ASP A 186 -2.36 -9.81 -14.80
C ASP A 186 -2.39 -9.81 -16.33
N ARG A 187 -1.71 -8.82 -16.93
CA ARG A 187 -1.58 -8.63 -18.37
C ARG A 187 -0.15 -8.88 -18.86
N SER A 188 0.61 -9.76 -18.20
CA SER A 188 1.92 -10.16 -18.73
C SER A 188 1.78 -10.86 -20.09
N ASP A 189 2.90 -11.01 -20.80
CA ASP A 189 2.91 -11.75 -22.06
C ASP A 189 2.52 -13.22 -21.86
N GLU A 190 1.55 -13.68 -22.65
CA GLU A 190 1.08 -15.08 -22.69
C GLU A 190 1.43 -15.65 -24.06
N TYR A 191 1.95 -16.87 -24.14
CA TYR A 191 2.35 -17.50 -25.41
C TYR A 191 1.55 -18.78 -25.66
N ASP A 192 1.23 -19.05 -26.93
CA ASP A 192 0.59 -20.30 -27.32
C ASP A 192 1.58 -21.49 -27.34
N SER A 193 1.08 -22.69 -27.62
CA SER A 193 1.91 -23.90 -27.71
C SER A 193 2.97 -23.86 -28.82
N ASN A 194 2.84 -22.93 -29.76
CA ASN A 194 3.76 -22.71 -30.87
C ASN A 194 4.67 -21.49 -30.60
N ASN A 195 4.69 -20.97 -29.37
CA ASN A 195 5.47 -19.83 -28.92
C ASN A 195 5.12 -18.49 -29.61
N ASN A 196 3.90 -18.36 -30.13
CA ASN A 196 3.39 -17.08 -30.61
C ASN A 196 2.84 -16.26 -29.44
N LEU A 197 3.16 -14.97 -29.42
CA LEU A 197 2.60 -14.04 -28.44
C LEU A 197 1.09 -13.91 -28.64
N LEU A 198 0.33 -14.19 -27.59
CA LEU A 198 -1.11 -14.04 -27.57
C LEU A 198 -1.51 -12.57 -27.37
N PRO A 199 -2.73 -12.18 -27.77
CA PRO A 199 -3.21 -10.82 -27.54
C PRO A 199 -3.17 -10.44 -26.05
N ASN A 200 -2.62 -9.25 -25.76
CA ASN A 200 -2.53 -8.74 -24.38
C ASN A 200 -3.93 -8.63 -23.75
N ARG A 201 -4.20 -9.53 -22.79
CA ARG A 201 -5.46 -9.61 -22.06
C ARG A 201 -5.18 -10.04 -20.63
N MET A 202 -6.12 -9.70 -19.75
CA MET A 202 -6.07 -10.18 -18.39
C MET A 202 -6.26 -11.69 -18.37
N HIS A 203 -5.29 -12.42 -17.81
CA HIS A 203 -5.30 -13.87 -17.73
C HIS A 203 -4.80 -14.33 -16.36
N THR A 204 -5.06 -15.59 -16.01
CA THR A 204 -4.62 -16.12 -14.70
C THR A 204 -3.16 -16.52 -14.77
N THR A 205 -2.31 -15.89 -13.96
CA THR A 205 -0.87 -16.21 -13.88
C THR A 205 -0.54 -17.16 -12.75
N ASN A 206 -1.30 -17.12 -11.65
CA ASN A 206 -1.05 -18.01 -10.52
C ASN A 206 -2.32 -18.29 -9.71
N ARG A 207 -2.32 -19.44 -9.03
CA ARG A 207 -3.30 -19.82 -8.01
C ARG A 207 -2.56 -20.42 -6.83
N ALA A 208 -2.76 -19.83 -5.65
CA ALA A 208 -2.16 -20.30 -4.42
C ALA A 208 -3.23 -20.74 -3.43
N ALA A 209 -3.02 -21.89 -2.80
CA ALA A 209 -3.85 -22.38 -1.71
C ALA A 209 -2.96 -22.75 -0.52
N VAL A 210 -3.30 -22.25 0.67
CA VAL A 210 -2.61 -22.57 1.92
C VAL A 210 -3.62 -23.08 2.92
N PHE A 211 -3.42 -24.32 3.38
CA PHE A 211 -4.21 -24.92 4.44
C PHE A 211 -3.33 -25.20 5.65
N LYS A 212 -3.75 -24.71 6.83
CA LYS A 212 -3.00 -24.85 8.07
C LYS A 212 -3.93 -25.23 9.21
N ILE A 213 -3.57 -26.29 9.92
CA ILE A 213 -4.21 -26.69 11.18
C ILE A 213 -3.19 -26.49 12.30
N LYS A 214 -3.62 -25.84 13.39
CA LYS A 214 -2.86 -25.75 14.63
C LYS A 214 -3.73 -26.31 15.75
N TYR A 215 -3.18 -27.23 16.54
CA TYR A 215 -3.87 -27.80 17.69
C TYR A 215 -2.94 -27.80 18.90
N LEU A 216 -3.43 -27.30 20.04
CA LEU A 216 -2.72 -27.40 21.31
C LEU A 216 -3.26 -28.57 22.12
N TYR A 217 -2.39 -29.54 22.41
CA TYR A 217 -2.67 -30.59 23.39
C TYR A 217 -2.43 -30.05 24.80
N TYR A 218 -3.40 -30.24 25.68
CA TYR A 218 -3.24 -30.08 27.13
C TYR A 218 -3.04 -31.48 27.74
N PHE A 219 -1.99 -31.63 28.54
CA PHE A 219 -1.76 -32.78 29.42
C PHE A 219 -1.88 -32.30 30.87
#